data_AF-A0A7R8CZ01-F1
#
_entry.id   AF-A0A7R8CZ01-F1
#
_cell.length_a   1.000
_cell.length_b   1.000
_cell.length_c   1.000
_cell.angle_alpha   90.00
_cell.angle_beta   90.00
_cell.angle_gamma   90.00
#
_symmetry.space_group_name_H-M   'P 1'
#
loop_
_entity.id
_entity.type
_entity.pdbx_description
1 polymer ?
#
loop_
_entity_poly.entity_id
_entity_poly.type
_entity_poly.pdbx_seq_one_letter_code
_entity_poly.pdbx_strand_id
1 'polypeptide(L)'
;MFWCGHISQQLSNQAWRSINCKSRKCDSKLRKNMVGLLRIVFCFWMCFYSTVAFQSSTCTDSQQLSILESVIHCRLRDTTLHLDDEMTNVTNAIQIIPDVVVVKRCKGSCHLQSHQCVPTSTKRKSINVMIVVSQFPLGHAKTRCETIEIEEHSECSCGCPIGPATCSHDQYFEPGSCRCICSDHRARNLCAGRGMLWDMKRCMCMCPISTWTACSTGYSFDFLDTCICLPINNNASTSILVTSIIFISFFIASAIGGYYIHHRNMKRNRIKAERRKEAVGFFMESNESEHN
;
A
#
# COMPACT_ATOMS: atom_id res chain seq x y z
N MET A 1 12.29 8.67 -56.97
CA MET A 1 12.23 9.58 -58.13
C MET A 1 12.43 11.01 -57.63
N PHE A 2 13.52 11.65 -58.11
CA PHE A 2 13.90 13.08 -58.17
C PHE A 2 13.67 13.98 -56.94
N TRP A 3 14.70 14.45 -56.20
CA TRP A 3 15.85 15.37 -56.47
C TRP A 3 15.58 16.83 -56.06
N CYS A 4 16.53 17.36 -55.25
CA CYS A 4 17.11 18.73 -55.15
C CYS A 4 16.21 19.97 -55.25
N GLY A 5 16.45 21.09 -54.57
CA GLY A 5 17.67 21.67 -54.02
C GLY A 5 17.45 23.21 -54.03
N HIS A 6 17.87 23.94 -53.00
CA HIS A 6 19.09 24.76 -53.01
C HIS A 6 18.80 26.28 -53.18
N ILE A 7 19.55 27.07 -52.41
CA ILE A 7 20.01 28.46 -52.66
C ILE A 7 19.24 29.65 -52.06
N SER A 8 19.95 30.24 -51.11
CA SER A 8 19.91 31.59 -50.53
C SER A 8 20.43 32.71 -51.46
N GLN A 9 20.25 33.97 -51.02
CA GLN A 9 20.85 35.23 -51.51
C GLN A 9 20.06 35.85 -52.69
N GLN A 10 19.88 37.17 -52.84
CA GLN A 10 20.53 38.40 -52.38
C GLN A 10 19.44 39.48 -52.19
N LEU A 11 19.43 40.22 -51.08
CA LEU A 11 20.08 41.54 -50.87
C LEU A 11 19.59 42.69 -51.77
N SER A 12 19.08 43.69 -51.03
CA SER A 12 19.24 45.14 -51.22
C SER A 12 18.62 45.81 -52.44
N ASN A 13 17.62 46.67 -52.18
CA ASN A 13 17.68 48.13 -52.38
C ASN A 13 16.23 48.65 -52.27
N GLN A 14 15.80 49.11 -51.09
CA GLN A 14 15.95 50.50 -50.65
C GLN A 14 16.03 51.50 -51.81
N ALA A 15 14.91 52.19 -52.02
CA ALA A 15 14.81 53.65 -51.94
C ALA A 15 13.86 54.15 -53.01
N TRP A 16 12.59 54.33 -52.67
CA TRP A 16 11.88 55.58 -52.97
C TRP A 16 10.87 55.82 -51.86
N ARG A 17 11.31 56.67 -50.94
CA ARG A 17 10.51 57.25 -49.86
C ARG A 17 9.39 58.12 -50.46
N SER A 18 8.30 58.16 -49.71
CA SER A 18 7.50 59.36 -49.46
C SER A 18 6.89 60.06 -50.66
N ILE A 19 5.82 59.49 -51.21
CA ILE A 19 4.72 60.31 -51.72
C ILE A 19 3.40 59.79 -51.14
N ASN A 20 2.90 60.55 -50.17
CA ASN A 20 1.50 60.67 -49.79
C ASN A 20 0.79 59.47 -49.16
N CYS A 21 1.23 59.26 -47.91
CA CYS A 21 0.41 59.11 -46.71
C CYS A 21 -0.98 59.79 -46.77
N LYS A 22 -1.97 59.21 -47.48
CA LYS A 22 -3.39 59.54 -47.27
C LYS A 22 -4.40 58.43 -47.59
N SER A 23 -3.95 57.19 -47.82
CA SER A 23 -4.85 56.05 -48.12
C SER A 23 -4.70 54.84 -47.18
N ARG A 24 -3.61 54.75 -46.38
CA ARG A 24 -3.35 53.57 -45.52
C ARG A 24 -4.16 53.48 -44.22
N LYS A 25 -5.07 54.42 -43.92
CA LYS A 25 -5.91 54.36 -42.72
C LYS A 25 -7.31 53.76 -42.94
N CYS A 26 -7.70 53.46 -44.18
CA CYS A 26 -9.01 52.85 -44.46
C CYS A 26 -8.98 51.32 -44.60
N ASP A 27 -7.80 50.70 -44.77
CA ASP A 27 -7.71 49.26 -45.08
C ASP A 27 -7.36 48.37 -43.87
N SER A 28 -6.77 48.92 -42.80
CA SER A 28 -6.44 48.15 -41.60
C SER A 28 -7.64 47.87 -40.69
N LYS A 29 -8.76 48.58 -40.90
CA LYS A 29 -9.99 48.41 -40.12
C LYS A 29 -10.90 47.32 -40.72
N LEU A 30 -10.88 47.18 -42.05
CA LEU A 30 -11.62 46.12 -42.76
C LEU A 30 -10.98 44.74 -42.55
N ARG A 31 -9.64 44.65 -42.59
CA ARG A 31 -8.91 43.36 -42.43
C ARG A 31 -8.97 42.81 -41.00
N LYS A 32 -8.99 43.65 -39.97
CA LYS A 32 -9.16 43.23 -38.57
C LYS A 32 -10.57 42.71 -38.29
N ASN A 33 -11.59 43.31 -38.92
CA ASN A 33 -12.98 42.85 -38.80
C ASN A 33 -13.20 41.53 -39.56
N MET A 34 -12.54 41.33 -40.70
CA MET A 34 -12.69 40.10 -41.50
C MET A 34 -12.02 38.87 -40.86
N VAL A 35 -10.85 39.03 -40.22
CA VAL A 35 -10.19 37.93 -39.47
C VAL A 35 -10.92 37.63 -38.16
N GLY A 36 -11.53 38.64 -37.52
CA GLY A 36 -12.43 38.45 -36.38
C GLY A 36 -13.68 37.65 -36.76
N LEU A 37 -14.33 38.02 -37.87
CA LEU A 37 -15.48 37.29 -38.42
C LEU A 37 -15.14 35.86 -38.83
N LEU A 38 -13.99 35.63 -39.48
CA LEU A 38 -13.56 34.27 -39.84
C LEU A 38 -13.27 33.40 -38.62
N ARG A 39 -12.68 33.96 -37.54
CA ARG A 39 -12.48 33.23 -36.28
C ARG A 39 -13.80 32.95 -35.57
N ILE A 40 -14.75 33.87 -35.60
CA ILE A 40 -16.09 33.67 -35.05
C ILE A 40 -16.82 32.58 -35.83
N VAL A 41 -16.81 32.64 -37.17
CA VAL A 41 -17.40 31.61 -38.03
C VAL A 41 -16.73 30.25 -37.84
N PHE A 42 -15.40 30.20 -37.69
CA PHE A 42 -14.68 28.94 -37.41
C PHE A 42 -14.96 28.40 -36.00
N CYS A 43 -15.12 29.26 -35.00
CA CYS A 43 -15.60 28.86 -33.67
C CYS A 43 -17.05 28.37 -33.72
N PHE A 44 -17.94 29.05 -34.45
CA PHE A 44 -19.32 28.59 -34.65
C PHE A 44 -19.36 27.26 -35.41
N TRP A 45 -18.53 27.07 -36.43
CA TRP A 45 -18.44 25.84 -37.21
C TRP A 45 -17.82 24.69 -36.40
N MET A 46 -16.81 24.96 -35.57
CA MET A 46 -16.23 23.97 -34.64
C MET A 46 -17.16 23.64 -33.46
N CYS A 47 -17.95 24.60 -32.97
CA CYS A 47 -19.04 24.32 -32.03
C CYS A 47 -20.16 23.49 -32.68
N PHE A 48 -20.52 23.79 -33.93
CA PHE A 48 -21.55 23.06 -34.68
C PHE A 48 -21.10 21.63 -35.04
N TYR A 49 -19.79 21.42 -35.29
CA TYR A 49 -19.21 20.08 -35.47
C TYR A 49 -18.98 19.32 -34.17
N SER A 50 -18.86 20.00 -33.03
CA SER A 50 -18.75 19.33 -31.72
C SER A 50 -20.10 18.96 -31.11
N THR A 51 -21.20 19.48 -31.66
CA THR A 51 -22.58 19.07 -31.32
C THR A 51 -23.06 17.90 -32.17
N VAL A 52 -22.18 16.97 -32.58
CA VAL A 52 -22.64 15.63 -32.97
C VAL A 52 -23.38 15.10 -31.76
N ALA A 53 -24.70 15.13 -31.89
CA ALA A 53 -25.64 14.92 -30.81
C ALA A 53 -25.35 13.58 -30.16
N PHE A 54 -25.09 13.59 -28.86
CA PHE A 54 -25.18 12.40 -28.04
C PHE A 54 -26.65 11.99 -28.10
N GLN A 55 -26.97 11.10 -29.05
CA GLN A 55 -28.33 10.67 -29.31
C GLN A 55 -28.71 9.67 -28.22
N SER A 56 -29.14 10.19 -27.06
CA SER A 56 -29.72 9.37 -26.01
C SER A 56 -31.09 8.87 -26.52
N SER A 57 -31.10 7.69 -27.13
CA SER A 57 -32.35 7.01 -27.48
C SER A 57 -33.09 6.69 -26.18
N THR A 58 -34.23 7.35 -25.96
CA THR A 58 -35.12 7.04 -24.85
C THR A 58 -35.81 5.70 -25.11
N CYS A 59 -35.77 4.78 -24.14
CA CYS A 59 -36.45 3.49 -24.25
C CYS A 59 -37.98 3.69 -24.25
N THR A 60 -38.69 3.03 -25.16
CA THR A 60 -40.16 2.98 -25.13
C THR A 60 -40.65 2.13 -23.96
N ASP A 61 -41.88 2.36 -23.48
CA ASP A 61 -42.44 1.60 -22.35
C ASP A 61 -42.47 0.09 -22.61
N SER A 62 -42.77 -0.32 -23.85
CA SER A 62 -42.72 -1.73 -24.27
C SER A 62 -41.31 -2.32 -24.19
N GLN A 63 -40.29 -1.55 -24.57
CA GLN A 63 -38.89 -1.97 -24.43
C GLN A 63 -38.52 -2.10 -22.95
N GLN A 64 -38.91 -1.13 -22.12
CA GLN A 64 -38.64 -1.16 -20.69
C GLN A 64 -39.27 -2.39 -20.02
N LEU A 65 -40.52 -2.72 -20.34
CA LEU A 65 -41.20 -3.92 -19.83
C LEU A 65 -40.48 -5.20 -20.26
N SER A 66 -40.13 -5.33 -21.56
CA SER A 66 -39.42 -6.52 -22.06
C SER A 66 -38.04 -6.71 -21.41
N ILE A 67 -37.34 -5.60 -21.14
CA ILE A 67 -36.05 -5.62 -20.44
C ILE A 67 -36.27 -6.06 -19.00
N LEU A 68 -37.25 -5.49 -18.30
CA LEU A 68 -37.53 -5.81 -16.91
C LEU A 68 -37.95 -7.27 -16.72
N GLU A 69 -38.73 -7.83 -17.65
CA GLU A 69 -39.12 -9.24 -17.66
C GLU A 69 -37.92 -10.18 -17.93
N SER A 70 -36.94 -9.73 -18.71
CA SER A 70 -35.71 -10.49 -18.95
C SER A 70 -34.75 -10.48 -17.75
N VAL A 71 -35.02 -9.67 -16.72
CA VAL A 71 -34.14 -9.56 -15.55
C VAL A 71 -34.09 -10.87 -14.78
N ILE A 72 -32.86 -11.28 -14.57
CA ILE A 72 -32.51 -12.54 -13.97
C ILE A 72 -32.56 -12.38 -12.43
N HIS A 73 -33.72 -12.57 -11.82
CA HIS A 73 -33.89 -12.42 -10.35
C HIS A 73 -33.06 -13.39 -9.50
N CYS A 74 -32.71 -12.97 -8.29
CA CYS A 74 -32.00 -13.79 -7.30
C CYS A 74 -32.79 -15.05 -6.93
N ARG A 75 -32.24 -16.22 -7.27
CA ARG A 75 -32.80 -17.54 -6.91
C ARG A 75 -31.72 -18.62 -6.93
N LEU A 76 -32.05 -19.79 -6.39
CA LEU A 76 -31.21 -20.99 -6.52
C LEU A 76 -31.13 -21.44 -7.97
N ARG A 77 -29.92 -21.74 -8.43
CA ARG A 77 -29.68 -22.26 -9.78
C ARG A 77 -28.58 -23.29 -9.79
N ASP A 78 -28.67 -24.18 -10.76
CA ASP A 78 -27.60 -25.11 -11.08
C ASP A 78 -26.40 -24.33 -11.60
N THR A 79 -25.26 -24.52 -10.96
CA THR A 79 -23.97 -23.95 -11.33
C THR A 79 -22.93 -25.06 -11.33
N THR A 80 -22.05 -25.03 -12.32
CA THR A 80 -20.90 -25.94 -12.40
C THR A 80 -19.81 -25.50 -11.45
N LEU A 81 -19.25 -26.44 -10.69
CA LEU A 81 -18.16 -26.22 -9.75
C LEU A 81 -17.00 -27.15 -10.13
N HIS A 82 -15.80 -26.59 -10.27
CA HIS A 82 -14.57 -27.37 -10.45
C HIS A 82 -14.07 -27.84 -9.08
N LEU A 83 -13.81 -29.14 -8.94
CA LEU A 83 -13.40 -29.74 -7.67
C LEU A 83 -11.94 -29.45 -7.31
N ASP A 84 -11.10 -29.19 -8.30
CA ASP A 84 -9.68 -28.86 -8.09
C ASP A 84 -9.51 -27.58 -7.26
N ASP A 85 -10.40 -26.59 -7.43
CA ASP A 85 -10.38 -25.32 -6.69
C ASP A 85 -10.78 -25.48 -5.21
N GLU A 86 -11.64 -26.47 -4.91
CA GLU A 86 -12.15 -26.75 -3.57
C GLU A 86 -11.21 -27.69 -2.78
N MET A 87 -10.45 -28.54 -3.48
CA MET A 87 -9.61 -29.58 -2.88
C MET A 87 -8.13 -29.15 -2.78
N THR A 88 -7.85 -28.15 -1.94
CA THR A 88 -6.49 -27.61 -1.76
C THR A 88 -5.49 -28.53 -1.04
N ASN A 89 -5.95 -29.64 -0.45
CA ASN A 89 -5.16 -30.50 0.42
C ASN A 89 -4.63 -31.80 -0.21
N VAL A 90 -4.95 -32.10 -1.48
CA VAL A 90 -4.52 -33.36 -2.11
C VAL A 90 -3.18 -33.18 -2.82
N THR A 91 -2.10 -33.50 -2.11
CA THR A 91 -0.75 -33.58 -2.70
C THR A 91 -0.64 -34.83 -3.58
N ASN A 92 -0.04 -34.71 -4.77
CA ASN A 92 0.21 -35.79 -5.73
C ASN A 92 -1.02 -36.35 -6.48
N ALA A 93 -2.14 -35.62 -6.52
CA ALA A 93 -3.22 -35.91 -7.46
C ALA A 93 -2.79 -35.55 -8.89
N ILE A 94 -2.90 -36.52 -9.79
CA ILE A 94 -2.74 -36.33 -11.23
C ILE A 94 -4.07 -35.88 -11.84
N GLN A 95 -5.18 -36.49 -11.40
CA GLN A 95 -6.51 -36.26 -11.95
C GLN A 95 -7.60 -36.55 -10.93
N ILE A 96 -8.65 -35.73 -10.94
CA ILE A 96 -9.90 -35.93 -10.19
C ILE A 96 -11.03 -36.21 -11.19
N ILE A 97 -11.85 -37.23 -10.92
CA ILE A 97 -12.97 -37.63 -11.78
C ILE A 97 -14.24 -37.81 -10.93
N PRO A 98 -15.35 -37.12 -11.24
CA PRO A 98 -15.41 -35.99 -12.18
C PRO A 98 -14.59 -34.81 -11.66
N ASP A 99 -14.07 -33.97 -12.57
CA ASP A 99 -13.42 -32.70 -12.24
C ASP A 99 -14.44 -31.56 -12.07
N VAL A 100 -15.60 -31.68 -12.72
CA VAL A 100 -16.71 -30.72 -12.65
C VAL A 100 -18.00 -31.37 -12.15
N VAL A 101 -18.67 -30.71 -11.21
CA VAL A 101 -19.95 -31.15 -10.66
C VAL A 101 -21.00 -30.05 -10.70
N VAL A 102 -22.28 -30.43 -10.68
CA VAL A 102 -23.40 -29.48 -10.65
C VAL A 102 -23.94 -29.34 -9.22
N VAL A 103 -23.99 -28.10 -8.73
CA VAL A 103 -24.53 -27.74 -7.42
C VAL A 103 -25.49 -26.57 -7.51
N LYS A 104 -26.42 -26.49 -6.55
CA LYS A 104 -27.23 -25.30 -6.36
C LYS A 104 -26.41 -24.18 -5.74
N ARG A 105 -26.34 -23.04 -6.41
CA ARG A 105 -25.74 -21.79 -5.91
C ARG A 105 -26.71 -20.63 -6.13
N CYS A 106 -26.57 -19.59 -5.32
CA CYS A 106 -27.36 -18.38 -5.43
C CYS A 106 -26.84 -17.53 -6.59
N LYS A 107 -27.71 -17.25 -7.56
CA LYS A 107 -27.38 -16.46 -8.75
C LYS A 107 -28.55 -15.56 -9.13
N GLY A 108 -28.22 -14.40 -9.68
CA GLY A 108 -29.16 -13.40 -10.16
C GLY A 108 -28.81 -12.00 -9.67
N SER A 109 -29.63 -11.03 -10.07
CA SER A 109 -29.48 -9.63 -9.73
C SER A 109 -30.42 -9.23 -8.59
N CYS A 110 -29.99 -8.23 -7.84
CA CYS A 110 -30.75 -7.54 -6.82
C CYS A 110 -30.98 -6.08 -7.23
N HIS A 111 -32.01 -5.43 -6.69
CA HIS A 111 -32.38 -4.07 -7.07
C HIS A 111 -31.37 -3.01 -6.58
N LEU A 112 -30.81 -3.21 -5.38
CA LEU A 112 -29.79 -2.34 -4.81
C LEU A 112 -28.41 -2.71 -5.35
N GLN A 113 -27.67 -1.72 -5.85
CA GLN A 113 -26.33 -1.92 -6.42
C GLN A 113 -25.32 -2.53 -5.42
N SER A 114 -25.47 -2.23 -4.14
CA SER A 114 -24.63 -2.77 -3.05
C SER A 114 -24.96 -4.21 -2.69
N HIS A 115 -26.18 -4.67 -3.00
CA HIS A 115 -26.68 -5.98 -2.59
C HIS A 115 -26.36 -7.02 -3.66
N GLN A 116 -26.11 -8.25 -3.20
CA GLN A 116 -25.84 -9.40 -4.05
C GLN A 116 -26.79 -10.54 -3.70
N CYS A 117 -26.92 -11.49 -4.63
CA CYS A 117 -27.69 -12.71 -4.38
C CYS A 117 -26.87 -13.66 -3.50
N VAL A 118 -27.16 -13.67 -2.20
CA VAL A 118 -26.39 -14.39 -1.18
C VAL A 118 -27.21 -15.56 -0.61
N PRO A 119 -26.56 -16.64 -0.14
CA PRO A 119 -27.27 -17.72 0.53
C PRO A 119 -27.77 -17.28 1.91
N THR A 120 -29.02 -17.60 2.23
CA THR A 120 -29.57 -17.49 3.59
C THR A 120 -29.40 -18.79 4.37
N SER A 121 -29.33 -19.92 3.65
CA SER A 121 -29.12 -21.24 4.22
C SER A 121 -28.27 -22.07 3.26
N THR A 122 -27.42 -22.92 3.83
CA THR A 122 -26.49 -23.80 3.11
C THR A 122 -26.53 -25.19 3.70
N LYS A 123 -26.19 -26.18 2.90
CA LYS A 123 -26.12 -27.59 3.29
C LYS A 123 -24.88 -28.24 2.68
N ARG A 124 -24.39 -29.31 3.32
CA ARG A 124 -23.28 -30.11 2.81
C ARG A 124 -23.83 -31.18 1.87
N LYS A 125 -23.25 -31.28 0.68
CA LYS A 125 -23.57 -32.29 -0.32
C LYS A 125 -22.37 -33.22 -0.49
N SER A 126 -22.59 -34.51 -0.25
CA SER A 126 -21.57 -35.54 -0.43
C SER A 126 -21.49 -35.95 -1.90
N ILE A 127 -20.28 -35.99 -2.44
CA ILE A 127 -20.00 -36.41 -3.82
C ILE A 127 -18.90 -37.46 -3.80
N ASN A 128 -19.13 -38.56 -4.51
CA ASN A 128 -18.12 -39.60 -4.69
C ASN A 128 -17.22 -39.24 -5.86
N VAL A 129 -15.92 -39.22 -5.62
CA VAL A 129 -14.88 -38.88 -6.59
C VAL A 129 -13.84 -39.98 -6.68
N MET A 130 -13.24 -40.10 -7.85
CA MET A 130 -12.05 -40.91 -8.08
C MET A 130 -10.85 -39.98 -8.20
N ILE A 131 -9.83 -40.23 -7.40
CA ILE A 131 -8.58 -39.48 -7.41
C ILE A 131 -7.49 -40.41 -7.92
N VAL A 132 -6.86 -40.04 -9.03
CA VAL A 132 -5.70 -40.71 -9.59
C VAL A 132 -4.47 -40.08 -8.98
N VAL A 133 -3.73 -40.81 -8.13
CA VAL A 133 -2.51 -40.31 -7.48
C VAL A 133 -1.27 -40.93 -8.08
N SER A 134 -0.20 -40.13 -8.23
CA SER A 134 1.11 -40.64 -8.64
C SER A 134 1.74 -41.46 -7.51
N GLN A 135 2.34 -42.59 -7.83
CA GLN A 135 3.11 -43.40 -6.89
C GLN A 135 4.58 -43.47 -7.29
N PHE A 136 5.43 -43.74 -6.31
CA PHE A 136 6.83 -44.07 -6.54
C PHE A 136 6.98 -45.60 -6.67
N PRO A 137 7.73 -46.13 -7.66
CA PRO A 137 8.52 -45.43 -8.67
C PRO A 137 7.67 -44.73 -9.75
N LEU A 138 8.22 -43.67 -10.34
CA LEU A 138 7.58 -42.85 -11.38
C LEU A 138 7.04 -43.74 -12.52
N GLY A 139 5.76 -43.54 -12.89
CA GLY A 139 5.08 -44.30 -13.94
C GLY A 139 3.92 -45.18 -13.45
N HIS A 140 3.77 -45.37 -12.14
CA HIS A 140 2.61 -46.04 -11.56
C HIS A 140 1.60 -45.03 -11.02
N ALA A 141 0.33 -45.21 -11.40
CA ALA A 141 -0.79 -44.45 -10.86
C ALA A 141 -1.71 -45.37 -10.07
N LYS A 142 -2.22 -44.89 -8.94
CA LYS A 142 -3.24 -45.60 -8.16
C LYS A 142 -4.50 -44.76 -8.10
N THR A 143 -5.62 -45.37 -8.45
CA THR A 143 -6.95 -44.76 -8.26
C THR A 143 -7.44 -45.02 -6.84
N ARG A 144 -7.96 -43.98 -6.19
CA ARG A 144 -8.64 -44.07 -4.89
C ARG A 144 -10.02 -43.46 -5.02
N CYS A 145 -11.02 -44.07 -4.40
CA CYS A 145 -12.36 -43.50 -4.30
C CYS A 145 -12.48 -42.78 -2.96
N GLU A 146 -13.02 -41.58 -3.00
CA GLU A 146 -13.22 -40.75 -1.81
C GLU A 146 -14.59 -40.07 -1.90
N THR A 147 -15.18 -39.75 -0.75
CA THR A 147 -16.39 -38.95 -0.68
C THR A 147 -16.02 -37.57 -0.15
N ILE A 148 -16.24 -36.55 -0.97
CA ILE A 148 -15.99 -35.15 -0.60
C ILE A 148 -17.30 -34.47 -0.22
N GLU A 149 -17.23 -33.53 0.72
CA GLU A 149 -18.36 -32.67 1.08
C GLU A 149 -18.17 -31.28 0.51
N ILE A 150 -19.10 -30.85 -0.32
CA ILE A 150 -19.10 -29.50 -0.87
C ILE A 150 -20.32 -28.71 -0.39
N GLU A 151 -20.18 -27.39 -0.34
CA GLU A 151 -21.26 -26.49 0.02
C GLU A 151 -22.26 -26.32 -1.13
N GLU A 152 -23.53 -26.62 -0.85
CA GLU A 152 -24.68 -26.38 -1.72
C GLU A 152 -25.64 -25.42 -1.03
N HIS A 153 -26.08 -24.38 -1.74
CA HIS A 153 -27.02 -23.41 -1.18
C HIS A 153 -28.43 -24.03 -1.19
N SER A 154 -29.22 -23.80 -0.13
CA SER A 154 -30.60 -24.29 -0.01
C SER A 154 -31.63 -23.18 -0.12
N GLU A 155 -31.27 -21.92 0.15
CA GLU A 155 -32.12 -20.74 0.06
C GLU A 155 -31.29 -19.50 -0.30
N CYS A 156 -31.91 -18.53 -0.99
CA CYS A 156 -31.25 -17.31 -1.46
C CYS A 156 -32.08 -16.08 -1.17
N SER A 157 -31.41 -14.97 -0.85
CA SER A 157 -32.04 -13.65 -0.77
C SER A 157 -31.10 -12.57 -1.27
N CYS A 158 -31.66 -11.37 -1.48
CA CYS A 158 -30.86 -10.19 -1.74
C CYS A 158 -30.34 -9.63 -0.42
N GLY A 159 -29.02 -9.62 -0.26
CA GLY A 159 -28.38 -9.20 0.98
C GLY A 159 -26.95 -8.75 0.74
N CYS A 160 -26.26 -8.45 1.84
CA CYS A 160 -24.87 -8.06 1.78
C CYS A 160 -23.96 -9.29 1.78
N PRO A 161 -22.91 -9.33 0.93
CA PRO A 161 -21.96 -10.43 0.91
C PRO A 161 -21.06 -10.47 2.15
N ILE A 162 -20.97 -9.35 2.86
CA ILE A 162 -20.28 -9.23 4.15
C ILE A 162 -21.29 -8.88 5.24
N GLY A 163 -20.98 -9.28 6.47
CA GLY A 163 -21.80 -9.02 7.65
C GLY A 163 -21.12 -8.08 8.64
N PRO A 164 -21.81 -7.76 9.76
CA PRO A 164 -21.25 -6.93 10.81
C PRO A 164 -20.00 -7.53 11.46
N ALA A 165 -19.91 -8.86 11.53
CA ALA A 165 -18.73 -9.56 12.06
C ALA A 165 -17.47 -9.39 11.21
N THR A 166 -17.59 -8.93 9.96
CA THR A 166 -16.45 -8.65 9.09
C THR A 166 -15.80 -7.29 9.40
N CYS A 167 -16.52 -6.39 10.06
CA CYS A 167 -16.01 -5.06 10.37
C CYS A 167 -15.07 -5.09 11.59
N SER A 168 -14.06 -4.23 11.58
CA SER A 168 -13.16 -4.03 12.72
C SER A 168 -13.88 -3.30 13.87
N HIS A 169 -13.30 -3.31 15.07
CA HIS A 169 -13.86 -2.66 16.26
C HIS A 169 -14.18 -1.17 16.07
N ASP A 170 -13.36 -0.45 15.30
CA ASP A 170 -13.52 1.00 15.06
C ASP A 170 -14.43 1.32 13.88
N GLN A 171 -15.15 0.31 13.38
CA GLN A 171 -16.08 0.39 12.28
C GLN A 171 -17.46 -0.10 12.69
N TYR A 172 -18.48 0.44 12.04
CA TYR A 172 -19.83 -0.10 12.08
C TYR A 172 -20.24 -0.55 10.68
N PHE A 173 -21.08 -1.56 10.62
CA PHE A 173 -21.61 -2.06 9.36
C PHE A 173 -22.81 -1.22 8.92
N GLU A 174 -22.79 -0.73 7.68
CA GLU A 174 -23.87 0.02 7.07
C GLU A 174 -24.66 -0.86 6.09
N PRO A 175 -25.86 -1.35 6.47
CA PRO A 175 -26.62 -2.31 5.66
C PRO A 175 -27.02 -1.77 4.28
N GLY A 176 -27.34 -0.49 4.17
CA GLY A 176 -27.79 0.09 2.89
C GLY A 176 -26.71 0.04 1.81
N SER A 177 -25.44 0.09 2.20
CA SER A 177 -24.30 0.12 1.28
C SER A 177 -23.38 -1.09 1.37
N CYS A 178 -23.73 -2.09 2.19
CA CYS A 178 -22.99 -3.34 2.37
C CYS A 178 -21.49 -3.13 2.60
N ARG A 179 -21.13 -2.16 3.45
CA ARG A 179 -19.73 -1.81 3.75
C ARG A 179 -19.55 -1.45 5.22
N CYS A 180 -18.32 -1.67 5.70
CA CYS A 180 -17.88 -1.16 6.98
C CYS A 180 -17.52 0.33 6.85
N ILE A 181 -18.02 1.14 7.77
CA ILE A 181 -17.77 2.59 7.85
C ILE A 181 -17.04 2.87 9.15
N CYS A 182 -15.98 3.68 9.10
CA CYS A 182 -15.26 4.11 10.29
C CYS A 182 -16.12 5.02 11.17
N SER A 183 -16.13 4.74 12.47
CA SER A 183 -16.96 5.45 13.44
C SER A 183 -16.52 6.91 13.65
N ASP A 184 -15.22 7.21 13.53
CA ASP A 184 -14.70 8.58 13.67
C ASP A 184 -14.85 9.41 12.39
N HIS A 185 -16.05 9.96 12.20
CA HIS A 185 -16.34 10.88 11.10
C HIS A 185 -15.55 12.19 11.21
N ARG A 186 -15.16 12.62 12.42
CA ARG A 186 -14.42 13.87 12.62
C ARG A 186 -13.00 13.74 12.09
N ALA A 187 -12.30 12.66 12.42
CA ALA A 187 -10.97 12.37 11.91
C ALA A 187 -10.98 12.26 10.38
N ARG A 188 -11.99 11.61 9.80
CA ARG A 188 -12.16 11.52 8.35
C ARG A 188 -12.34 12.88 7.69
N ASN A 189 -13.18 13.75 8.25
CA ASN A 189 -13.40 15.09 7.71
C ASN A 189 -12.17 15.98 7.83
N LEU A 190 -11.44 15.88 8.94
CA LEU A 190 -10.15 16.57 9.12
C LEU A 190 -9.10 16.10 8.11
N CYS A 191 -9.04 14.79 7.85
CA CYS A 191 -8.16 14.20 6.84
C CYS A 191 -8.47 14.76 5.45
N ALA A 192 -9.75 14.73 5.05
CA ALA A 192 -10.19 15.30 3.78
C ALA A 192 -9.90 16.81 3.68
N GLY A 193 -10.09 17.55 4.78
CA GLY A 193 -9.77 18.99 4.86
C GLY A 193 -8.29 19.32 4.67
N ARG A 194 -7.38 18.37 4.97
CA ARG A 194 -5.94 18.47 4.68
C ARG A 194 -5.57 18.05 3.26
N GLY A 195 -6.53 17.64 2.43
CA GLY A 195 -6.26 17.09 1.09
C GLY A 195 -5.65 15.68 1.12
N MET A 196 -5.79 14.96 2.23
CA MET A 196 -5.26 13.61 2.42
C MET A 196 -6.33 12.55 2.12
N LEU A 197 -5.89 11.30 1.93
CA LEU A 197 -6.78 10.18 1.61
C LEU A 197 -7.15 9.39 2.88
N TRP A 198 -8.43 9.10 3.05
CA TRP A 198 -8.91 8.28 4.17
C TRP A 198 -8.97 6.80 3.80
N ASP A 199 -8.24 5.95 4.52
CA ASP A 199 -8.33 4.50 4.39
C ASP A 199 -9.57 3.97 5.13
N MET A 200 -10.56 3.47 4.40
CA MET A 200 -11.76 2.88 5.00
C MET A 200 -11.46 1.58 5.76
N LYS A 201 -10.47 0.79 5.34
CA LYS A 201 -10.17 -0.50 5.96
C LYS A 201 -9.49 -0.34 7.30
N ARG A 202 -8.60 0.66 7.40
CA ARG A 202 -7.78 0.90 8.60
C ARG A 202 -8.24 2.10 9.44
N CYS A 203 -9.23 2.86 8.96
CA CYS A 203 -9.74 4.05 9.63
C CYS A 203 -8.67 5.07 9.99
N MET A 204 -7.75 5.31 9.04
CA MET A 204 -6.63 6.21 9.21
C MET A 204 -6.48 7.15 8.01
N CYS A 205 -5.93 8.32 8.29
CA CYS A 205 -5.55 9.27 7.26
C CYS A 205 -4.20 8.89 6.66
N MET A 206 -4.08 8.95 5.34
CA MET A 206 -2.88 8.60 4.61
C MET A 206 -2.57 9.64 3.55
N CYS A 207 -1.29 9.76 3.24
CA CYS A 207 -0.81 10.59 2.16
C CYS A 207 -1.34 10.13 0.79
N PRO A 208 -1.73 11.06 -0.09
CA PRO A 208 -2.13 10.72 -1.45
C PRO A 208 -1.06 9.92 -2.18
N ILE A 209 -1.46 8.91 -2.96
CA ILE A 209 -0.51 8.05 -3.69
C ILE A 209 0.38 8.88 -4.63
N SER A 210 -0.13 10.02 -5.14
CA SER A 210 0.62 10.95 -5.98
C SER A 210 1.81 11.63 -5.29
N THR A 211 1.84 11.69 -3.95
CA THR A 211 2.96 12.29 -3.21
C THR A 211 4.04 11.27 -2.84
N TRP A 212 3.79 9.98 -3.08
CA TRP A 212 4.73 8.92 -2.72
C TRP A 212 5.99 9.02 -3.58
N THR A 213 7.13 9.09 -2.91
CA THR A 213 8.45 9.18 -3.55
C THR A 213 9.45 8.28 -2.85
N ALA A 214 10.40 7.75 -3.60
CA ALA A 214 11.57 7.10 -3.02
C ALA A 214 12.43 8.13 -2.29
N CYS A 215 12.85 7.80 -1.07
CA CYS A 215 13.74 8.64 -0.27
C CYS A 215 15.20 8.21 -0.43
N SER A 216 16.11 9.17 -0.29
CA SER A 216 17.56 8.91 -0.23
C SER A 216 17.94 8.04 0.98
N THR A 217 19.12 7.44 0.94
CA THR A 217 19.64 6.60 2.04
C THR A 217 19.62 7.35 3.38
N GLY A 218 19.09 6.71 4.43
CA GLY A 218 18.94 7.31 5.75
C GLY A 218 17.66 8.13 5.95
N TYR A 219 16.75 8.14 4.96
CA TYR A 219 15.43 8.77 5.06
C TYR A 219 14.31 7.75 4.79
N SER A 220 13.17 7.93 5.44
CA SER A 220 11.94 7.17 5.21
C SER A 220 10.78 8.11 4.91
N PHE A 221 9.96 7.73 3.92
CA PHE A 221 8.76 8.50 3.58
C PHE A 221 7.71 8.32 4.68
N ASP A 222 7.18 9.42 5.21
CA ASP A 222 6.08 9.39 6.16
C ASP A 222 4.74 9.33 5.43
N PHE A 223 4.06 8.19 5.54
CA PHE A 223 2.79 7.92 4.87
C PHE A 223 1.57 8.46 5.62
N LEU A 224 1.73 8.94 6.86
CA LEU A 224 0.59 9.20 7.75
C LEU A 224 0.37 10.68 8.05
N ASP A 225 1.42 11.48 8.21
CA ASP A 225 1.26 12.86 8.67
C ASP A 225 1.85 13.90 7.70
N THR A 226 3.14 13.80 7.40
CA THR A 226 3.87 14.88 6.70
C THR A 226 3.98 14.70 5.19
N CYS A 227 3.81 13.48 4.66
CA CYS A 227 3.91 13.17 3.22
C CYS A 227 5.24 13.59 2.58
N ILE A 228 6.32 13.56 3.35
CA ILE A 228 7.68 13.88 2.91
C ILE A 228 8.67 12.85 3.46
N CYS A 229 9.89 12.86 2.92
CA CYS A 229 11.00 12.06 3.43
C CYS A 229 11.55 12.66 4.72
N LEU A 230 11.42 11.93 5.83
CA LEU A 230 11.99 12.29 7.13
C LEU A 230 13.27 11.48 7.39
N PRO A 231 14.27 12.03 8.08
CA PRO A 231 15.46 11.27 8.45
C PRO A 231 15.03 10.10 9.34
N ILE A 232 15.54 8.91 9.05
CA ILE A 232 15.40 7.76 9.92
C ILE A 232 16.20 8.13 11.17
N ASN A 233 15.52 8.57 12.22
CA ASN A 233 16.16 8.85 13.48
C ASN A 233 16.74 7.52 13.94
N ASN A 234 18.06 7.35 13.75
CA ASN A 234 18.86 6.33 14.40
C ASN A 234 18.91 6.70 15.88
N ASN A 235 17.75 6.70 16.54
CA ASN A 235 17.66 6.74 17.98
C ASN A 235 18.25 5.41 18.42
N ALA A 236 19.58 5.36 18.58
CA ALA A 236 20.18 4.49 19.56
C ALA A 236 19.35 4.71 20.81
N SER A 237 18.55 3.70 21.17
CA SER A 237 17.51 3.80 22.19
C SER A 237 18.09 4.57 23.37
N THR A 238 17.39 5.57 23.89
CA THR A 238 17.86 6.38 25.03
C THR A 238 18.40 5.52 26.18
N SER A 239 17.87 4.30 26.32
CA SER A 239 18.38 3.22 27.16
C SER A 239 19.86 2.88 26.96
N ILE A 240 20.37 2.82 25.72
CA ILE A 240 21.77 2.50 25.40
C ILE A 240 22.72 3.63 25.83
N LEU A 241 22.29 4.89 25.66
CA LEU A 241 23.08 6.04 26.12
C LEU A 241 23.16 6.05 27.65
N VAL A 242 22.05 5.80 28.35
CA VAL A 242 22.03 5.75 29.81
C VAL A 242 22.88 4.58 30.34
N THR A 243 22.80 3.40 29.75
CA THR A 243 23.61 2.24 30.19
C THR A 243 25.09 2.47 29.97
N SER A 244 25.50 3.04 28.83
CA SER A 244 26.91 3.33 28.56
C SER A 244 27.51 4.32 29.58
N ILE A 245 26.77 5.36 29.97
CA ILE A 245 27.21 6.33 31.00
C ILE A 245 27.37 5.64 32.37
N ILE A 246 26.46 4.73 32.73
CA ILE A 246 26.55 3.97 33.99
C ILE A 246 27.80 3.08 33.98
N PHE A 247 28.04 2.34 32.90
CA PHE A 247 29.24 1.52 32.78
C PHE A 247 30.53 2.35 32.85
N ILE A 248 30.59 3.48 32.14
CA ILE A 248 31.76 4.37 32.16
C ILE A 248 31.99 4.92 33.58
N SER A 249 30.95 5.36 34.28
CA SER A 249 31.10 5.87 35.65
C SER A 249 31.57 4.79 36.63
N PHE A 250 31.10 3.55 36.48
CA PHE A 250 31.57 2.41 37.28
C PHE A 250 33.04 2.08 37.02
N PHE A 251 33.47 2.07 35.76
CA PHE A 251 34.88 1.84 35.40
C PHE A 251 35.80 2.92 35.97
N ILE A 252 35.40 4.20 35.88
CA ILE A 252 36.17 5.31 36.43
C ILE A 252 36.26 5.19 37.97
N ALA A 253 35.15 4.93 38.65
CA ALA A 253 35.15 4.76 40.10
C ALA A 253 36.02 3.59 40.55
N SER A 254 35.97 2.46 39.82
CA SER A 254 36.80 1.28 40.09
C SER A 254 38.28 1.57 39.86
N ALA A 255 38.64 2.30 38.80
CA ALA A 255 40.03 2.70 38.53
C ALA A 255 40.57 3.65 39.60
N ILE A 256 39.78 4.66 40.01
CA ILE A 256 40.17 5.62 41.06
C ILE A 256 40.29 4.90 42.41
N GLY A 257 39.31 4.05 42.75
CA GLY A 257 39.34 3.23 43.96
C GLY A 257 40.54 2.29 44.00
N GLY A 258 40.82 1.61 42.89
CA GLY A 258 42.01 0.77 42.71
C GLY A 258 43.31 1.54 42.87
N TYR A 259 43.42 2.73 42.25
CA TYR A 259 44.57 3.61 42.40
C TYR A 259 44.77 4.05 43.86
N TYR A 260 43.70 4.44 44.55
CA TYR A 260 43.76 4.85 45.95
C TYR A 260 44.19 3.70 46.88
N ILE A 261 43.63 2.51 46.68
CA ILE A 261 44.01 1.30 47.43
C ILE A 261 45.47 0.93 47.16
N HIS A 262 45.90 0.94 45.89
CA HIS A 262 47.28 0.66 45.51
C HIS A 262 48.26 1.64 46.16
N HIS A 263 47.96 2.94 46.10
CA HIS A 263 48.79 3.98 46.70
C HIS A 263 48.85 3.87 48.24
N ARG A 264 47.72 3.57 48.89
CA ARG A 264 47.68 3.33 50.35
C ARG A 264 48.48 2.09 50.73
N ASN A 265 48.39 1.01 49.95
CA ASN A 265 49.17 -0.21 50.16
C ASN A 265 50.67 0.03 49.96
N MET A 266 51.07 0.78 48.93
CA MET A 266 52.46 1.21 48.71
C MET A 266 53.01 1.98 49.92
N LYS A 267 52.28 2.98 50.43
CA LYS A 267 52.68 3.71 51.65
C LYS A 267 52.78 2.78 52.86
N ARG A 268 51.81 1.90 53.07
CA ARG A 268 51.83 0.92 54.18
C ARG A 268 53.00 -0.04 54.07
N ASN A 269 53.32 -0.51 52.86
CA ASN A 269 54.45 -1.41 52.62
C ASN A 269 55.78 -0.70 52.83
N ARG A 270 55.90 0.58 52.46
CA ARG A 270 57.08 1.40 52.76
C ARG A 270 57.31 1.54 54.27
N ILE A 271 56.27 1.85 55.04
CA ILE A 271 56.34 1.91 56.52
C ILE A 271 56.69 0.53 57.12
N LYS A 272 56.11 -0.56 56.61
CA LYS A 272 56.46 -1.92 57.07
C LYS A 272 57.92 -2.28 56.74
N ALA A 273 58.45 -1.84 55.60
CA ALA A 273 59.83 -2.06 55.23
C ALA A 273 60.81 -1.29 56.12
N GLU A 274 60.47 -0.06 56.52
CA GLU A 274 61.25 0.74 57.49
C GLU A 274 61.30 0.05 58.87
N ARG A 275 60.15 -0.40 59.42
CA ARG A 275 60.14 -1.16 60.68
C ARG A 275 60.90 -2.48 60.64
N ARG A 276 60.93 -3.17 59.49
CA ARG A 276 61.74 -4.39 59.33
C ARG A 276 63.24 -4.08 59.37
N LYS A 277 63.67 -2.93 58.84
CA LYS A 277 65.07 -2.50 58.93
C LYS A 277 65.46 -2.18 60.38
N GLU A 278 64.58 -1.52 61.12
CA GLU A 278 64.78 -1.25 62.55
C GLU A 278 64.87 -2.55 63.37
N ALA A 279 64.00 -3.53 63.11
CA ALA A 279 64.01 -4.82 63.80
C ALA A 279 65.27 -5.66 63.49
N VAL A 280 65.78 -5.64 62.26
CA VAL A 280 67.03 -6.32 61.89
C VAL A 280 68.24 -5.60 62.49
N GLY A 281 68.24 -4.27 62.53
CA GLY A 281 69.29 -3.50 63.22
C GLY A 281 69.37 -3.85 64.71
N PHE A 282 68.22 -3.95 65.39
CA PHE A 282 68.18 -4.37 66.79
C PHE A 282 68.68 -5.81 67.02
N PHE A 283 68.43 -6.73 66.08
CA PHE A 283 68.91 -8.12 66.18
C PHE A 283 70.41 -8.26 65.93
N MET A 284 71.01 -7.39 65.10
CA MET A 284 72.45 -7.35 64.91
C MET A 284 73.16 -6.78 66.15
N GLU A 285 72.61 -5.75 66.79
CA GLU A 285 73.14 -5.18 68.03
C GLU A 285 73.15 -6.20 69.20
N SER A 286 72.11 -7.04 69.31
CA SER A 286 72.05 -8.06 70.37
C SER A 286 73.05 -9.21 70.17
N ASN A 287 73.33 -9.61 68.94
CA ASN A 287 74.31 -10.69 68.68
C ASN A 287 75.77 -10.23 68.90
N GLU A 288 76.04 -8.93 68.83
CA GLU A 288 77.38 -8.37 69.09
C GLU A 288 77.68 -8.29 70.60
N SER A 289 76.66 -8.27 71.45
CA SER A 289 76.80 -8.30 72.92
C SER A 289 77.00 -9.69 73.53
N GLU A 290 76.85 -10.78 72.77
CA GLU A 290 77.04 -12.15 73.27
C GLU A 290 78.44 -12.71 72.98
N HIS A 291 79.29 -11.96 72.26
CA HIS A 291 80.63 -12.36 71.86
C HIS A 291 81.77 -11.57 72.50
N ASN A 292 81.49 -10.78 73.54
CA ASN A 292 82.47 -10.01 74.30
C ASN A 292 82.42 -10.37 75.79
#